data_AF-A0A7V8VH89-F1
#
_entry.id   AF-A0A7V8VH89-F1
#
_cell.length_a   1.000
_cell.length_b   1.000
_cell.length_c   1.000
_cell.angle_alpha   90.00
_cell.angle_beta   90.00
_cell.angle_gamma   90.00
#
_symmetry.space_group_name_H-M   'P 1'
#
loop_
_entity.id
_entity.type
_entity.pdbx_description
1 polymer ?
#
loop_
_entity_poly.entity_id
_entity_poly.type
_entity_poly.pdbx_seq_one_letter_code
_entity_poly.pdbx_strand_id
1 'polypeptide(L)'
;RTLAGATRARVRARAATAAIDVAQSSLDLQLRHRPQTEIDLARFELWVRQVIVDEAAGDIGGVRGDIATLEWIRDRFSAALDPAGLTRIDAHLVVLRESLVDQDLGAIAGEAASLLRTLDRVDG
;
A
#
# COMPACT_ATOMS: atom_id res chain seq x y z
N ARG A 1 -6.86 29.23 4.08
CA ARG A 1 -7.42 27.93 4.57
C ARG A 1 -8.60 28.26 5.47
N THR A 2 -9.81 27.75 5.22
CA THR A 2 -10.99 27.98 6.10
C THR A 2 -11.14 26.83 7.10
N LEU A 3 -11.78 27.09 8.25
CA LEU A 3 -12.08 26.06 9.24
C LEU A 3 -12.87 24.88 8.63
N ALA A 4 -13.90 25.19 7.82
CA ALA A 4 -14.68 24.18 7.10
C ALA A 4 -13.84 23.35 6.11
N GLY A 5 -12.79 23.92 5.52
CA GLY A 5 -11.84 23.18 4.67
C GLY A 5 -10.95 22.24 5.48
N ALA A 6 -10.43 22.71 6.61
CA ALA A 6 -9.60 21.89 7.51
C ALA A 6 -10.39 20.73 8.12
N THR A 7 -11.64 20.96 8.55
CA THR A 7 -12.52 19.90 9.06
C THR A 7 -12.81 18.84 8.00
N ARG A 8 -13.11 19.25 6.75
CA ARG A 8 -13.34 18.29 5.65
C ARG A 8 -12.12 17.42 5.37
N ALA A 9 -10.91 18.00 5.35
CA ALA A 9 -9.68 17.24 5.17
C ALA A 9 -9.48 16.21 6.30
N ARG A 10 -9.68 16.64 7.56
CA ARG A 10 -9.60 15.77 8.75
C ARG A 10 -10.57 14.59 8.70
N VAL A 11 -11.82 14.83 8.28
CA VAL A 11 -12.84 13.78 8.15
C VAL A 11 -12.47 12.79 7.07
N ARG A 12 -11.96 13.25 5.91
CA ARG A 12 -11.51 12.36 4.82
C ARG A 12 -10.35 11.47 5.25
N ALA A 13 -9.33 12.03 5.91
CA ALA A 13 -8.19 11.25 6.40
C ALA A 13 -8.64 10.14 7.35
N ARG A 14 -9.50 10.46 8.32
CA ARG A 14 -10.06 9.46 9.25
C ARG A 14 -10.90 8.38 8.54
N ALA A 15 -11.68 8.77 7.53
CA ALA A 15 -12.47 7.83 6.76
C ALA A 15 -11.58 6.88 5.95
N ALA A 16 -10.46 7.37 5.41
CA ALA A 16 -9.49 6.53 4.69
C ALA A 16 -8.85 5.49 5.62
N THR A 17 -8.34 5.90 6.78
CA THR A 17 -7.79 4.97 7.79
C THR A 17 -8.83 3.94 8.23
N ALA A 18 -10.05 4.37 8.54
CA ALA A 18 -11.11 3.44 8.95
C ALA A 18 -11.47 2.43 7.84
N ALA A 19 -11.40 2.83 6.57
CA ALA A 19 -11.60 1.91 5.46
C ALA A 19 -10.47 0.85 5.39
N ILE A 20 -9.22 1.23 5.66
CA ILE A 20 -8.09 0.30 5.74
C ILE A 20 -8.30 -0.70 6.89
N ASP A 21 -8.69 -0.22 8.08
CA ASP A 21 -8.93 -1.08 9.25
C ASP A 21 -10.02 -2.12 9.00
N VAL A 22 -11.12 -1.72 8.35
CA VAL A 22 -12.22 -2.62 7.97
C VAL A 22 -11.76 -3.65 6.94
N ALA A 23 -10.99 -3.22 5.93
CA ALA A 23 -10.45 -4.12 4.92
C ALA A 23 -9.49 -5.16 5.54
N GLN A 24 -8.61 -4.74 6.45
CA GLN A 24 -7.72 -5.63 7.17
C GLN A 24 -8.51 -6.66 7.99
N SER A 25 -9.51 -6.21 8.76
CA SER A 25 -10.37 -7.10 9.55
C SER A 25 -11.10 -8.13 8.68
N SER A 26 -11.55 -7.71 7.49
CA SER A 26 -12.16 -8.62 6.50
C SER A 26 -11.17 -9.66 5.99
N LEU A 27 -9.94 -9.27 5.66
CA LEU A 27 -8.89 -10.20 5.22
C LEU A 27 -8.52 -11.22 6.31
N ASP A 28 -8.49 -10.80 7.58
CA ASP A 28 -8.23 -11.69 8.71
C ASP A 28 -9.32 -12.76 8.87
N LEU A 29 -10.59 -12.39 8.65
CA LEU A 29 -11.70 -13.36 8.64
C LEU A 29 -11.61 -14.31 7.43
N GLN A 30 -11.27 -13.78 6.25
CA GLN A 30 -11.14 -14.58 5.03
C GLN A 30 -9.97 -15.55 5.05
N LEU A 31 -8.92 -15.29 5.84
CA LEU A 31 -7.74 -16.16 5.96
C LEU A 31 -8.09 -17.60 6.36
N ARG A 32 -9.19 -17.81 7.09
CA ARG A 32 -9.66 -19.17 7.44
C ARG A 32 -10.23 -19.94 6.24
N HIS A 33 -10.63 -19.24 5.18
CA HIS A 33 -11.44 -19.76 4.09
C HIS A 33 -10.79 -19.62 2.70
N ARG A 34 -9.72 -18.85 2.58
CA ARG A 34 -8.99 -18.62 1.32
C ARG A 34 -7.53 -19.04 1.44
N PRO A 35 -6.87 -19.40 0.31
CA PRO A 35 -5.43 -19.62 0.26
C PRO A 35 -4.64 -18.44 0.83
N GLN A 36 -3.58 -18.74 1.59
CA GLN A 36 -2.76 -17.70 2.22
C GLN A 36 -2.13 -16.76 1.18
N THR A 37 -1.72 -17.26 0.01
CA THR A 37 -1.12 -16.46 -1.06
C THR A 37 -2.08 -15.39 -1.58
N GLU A 38 -3.37 -15.72 -1.73
CA GLU A 38 -4.41 -14.75 -2.13
C GLU A 38 -4.60 -13.66 -1.06
N ILE A 39 -4.55 -14.04 0.22
CA ILE A 39 -4.66 -13.09 1.33
C ILE A 39 -3.42 -12.20 1.43
N ASP A 40 -2.23 -12.76 1.27
CA ASP A 40 -0.98 -12.01 1.34
C ASP A 40 -0.88 -11.01 0.19
N LEU A 41 -1.36 -11.35 -1.02
CA LEU A 41 -1.44 -10.41 -2.14
C LEU A 41 -2.46 -9.29 -1.90
N ALA A 42 -3.66 -9.62 -1.39
CA ALA A 42 -4.66 -8.60 -1.03
C ALA A 42 -4.18 -7.68 0.11
N ARG A 43 -3.44 -8.23 1.09
CA ARG A 43 -2.81 -7.42 2.14
C ARG A 43 -1.72 -6.52 1.58
N PHE A 44 -0.91 -7.01 0.63
CA PHE A 44 0.09 -6.19 -0.04
C PHE A 44 -0.58 -4.99 -0.74
N GLU A 45 -1.63 -5.23 -1.51
CA GLU A 45 -2.44 -4.19 -2.16
C GLU A 45 -3.04 -3.19 -1.16
N LEU A 46 -3.46 -3.67 0.01
CA LEU A 46 -3.96 -2.82 1.10
C LEU A 46 -2.87 -1.90 1.67
N TRP A 47 -1.66 -2.41 1.88
CA TRP A 47 -0.53 -1.61 2.36
C TRP A 47 -0.06 -0.58 1.33
N VAL A 48 -0.15 -0.87 0.03
CA VAL A 48 0.12 0.16 -1.00
C VAL A 48 -0.88 1.32 -0.90
N ARG A 49 -2.14 1.03 -0.55
CA ARG A 49 -3.13 2.09 -0.26
C ARG A 49 -2.81 2.84 1.03
N GLN A 50 -2.30 2.16 2.05
CA GLN A 50 -1.86 2.80 3.29
C GLN A 50 -0.72 3.81 3.04
N VAL A 51 0.26 3.47 2.17
CA VAL A 51 1.31 4.41 1.72
C VAL A 51 0.70 5.72 1.19
N ILE A 52 -0.35 5.63 0.36
CA ILE A 52 -1.03 6.81 -0.21
C ILE A 52 -1.75 7.61 0.90
N VAL A 53 -2.34 6.93 1.89
CA VAL A 53 -3.02 7.59 3.02
C VAL A 53 -2.02 8.34 3.89
N ASP A 54 -0.89 7.72 4.23
CA ASP A 54 0.12 8.30 5.12
C ASP A 54 0.95 9.38 4.40
N GLU A 55 1.21 9.22 3.10
CA GLU A 55 1.76 10.28 2.26
C GLU A 55 0.86 11.52 2.27
N ALA A 56 -0.45 11.35 2.02
CA ALA A 56 -1.39 12.46 1.98
C ALA A 56 -1.55 13.15 3.34
N ALA A 57 -1.22 12.46 4.43
CA ALA A 57 -1.15 13.01 5.79
C ALA A 57 0.20 13.70 6.09
N GLY A 58 1.21 13.53 5.25
CA GLY A 58 2.59 13.97 5.48
C GLY A 58 3.30 13.13 6.55
N ASP A 59 2.82 11.92 6.83
CA ASP A 59 3.38 11.03 7.84
C ASP A 59 4.51 10.17 7.26
N ILE A 60 5.71 10.75 7.19
CA ILE A 60 6.93 10.05 6.73
C ILE A 60 7.24 8.82 7.60
N GLY A 61 6.87 8.86 8.89
CA GLY A 61 7.05 7.73 9.79
C GLY A 61 6.16 6.55 9.40
N GLY A 62 4.88 6.84 9.15
CA GLY A 62 3.89 5.90 8.60
C GLY A 62 4.34 5.31 7.27
N VAL A 63 4.64 6.16 6.28
CA VAL A 63 5.11 5.74 4.96
C VAL A 63 6.32 4.81 5.03
N ARG A 64 7.29 5.10 5.92
CA ARG A 64 8.45 4.21 6.13
C ARG A 64 8.02 2.84 6.65
N GLY A 65 7.11 2.80 7.62
CA GLY A 65 6.57 1.56 8.18
C GLY A 65 5.80 0.75 7.13
N ASP A 66 5.01 1.42 6.30
CA ASP A 66 4.24 0.81 5.23
C ASP A 66 5.16 0.16 4.18
N ILE A 67 6.18 0.89 3.70
CA ILE A 67 7.14 0.37 2.71
C ILE A 67 7.91 -0.83 3.27
N ALA A 68 8.35 -0.78 4.52
CA ALA A 68 9.00 -1.92 5.17
C ALA A 68 8.05 -3.14 5.27
N THR A 69 6.77 -2.89 5.52
CA THR A 69 5.75 -3.94 5.56
C THR A 69 5.47 -4.53 4.18
N LEU A 70 5.46 -3.72 3.13
CA LEU A 70 5.35 -4.19 1.74
C LEU A 70 6.49 -5.14 1.38
N GLU A 71 7.73 -4.78 1.69
CA GLU A 71 8.89 -5.63 1.44
C GLU A 71 8.75 -6.99 2.15
N TRP A 72 8.33 -6.98 3.41
CA TRP A 72 8.12 -8.21 4.18
C TRP A 72 7.00 -9.08 3.62
N ILE A 73 5.86 -8.49 3.22
CA ILE A 73 4.73 -9.26 2.67
C ILE A 73 5.07 -9.81 1.28
N ARG A 74 5.78 -9.04 0.45
CA ARG A 74 6.25 -9.48 -0.87
C ARG A 74 6.97 -10.82 -0.81
N ASP A 75 7.85 -10.99 0.18
CA ASP A 75 8.61 -12.24 0.31
C ASP A 75 7.71 -13.46 0.56
N ARG A 76 6.57 -13.27 1.25
CA ARG A 76 5.62 -14.34 1.58
C ARG A 76 4.87 -14.92 0.38
N PHE A 77 4.69 -14.13 -0.69
CA PHE A 77 4.01 -14.58 -1.91
C PHE A 77 4.92 -14.62 -3.15
N SER A 78 6.19 -14.21 -3.03
CA SER A 78 7.15 -14.14 -4.14
C SER A 78 7.25 -15.43 -4.97
N ALA A 79 7.26 -16.59 -4.32
CA ALA A 79 7.37 -17.90 -4.97
C ALA A 79 6.11 -18.30 -5.78
N ALA A 80 4.98 -17.63 -5.56
CA ALA A 80 3.73 -17.88 -6.28
C ALA A 80 3.58 -17.01 -7.54
N LEU A 81 4.46 -16.01 -7.73
CA LEU A 81 4.42 -15.14 -8.90
C LEU A 81 5.30 -15.66 -10.03
N ASP A 82 4.92 -15.32 -11.26
CA ASP A 82 5.81 -15.47 -12.40
C ASP A 82 7.03 -14.51 -12.26
N PRO A 83 8.20 -14.88 -12.80
CA PRO A 83 9.41 -14.07 -12.66
C PRO A 83 9.28 -12.63 -13.17
N ALA A 84 8.45 -12.40 -14.20
CA ALA A 84 8.26 -11.06 -14.76
C ALA A 84 7.33 -10.22 -13.87
N GLY A 85 6.30 -10.82 -13.28
CA GLY A 85 5.45 -10.21 -12.26
C GLY A 85 6.26 -9.78 -11.04
N LEU A 86 7.09 -10.68 -10.52
CA LEU A 86 7.96 -10.40 -9.38
C LEU A 86 8.95 -9.26 -9.66
N THR A 87 9.61 -9.29 -10.81
CA THR A 87 10.54 -8.23 -11.24
C THR A 87 9.86 -6.86 -11.32
N ARG A 88 8.61 -6.80 -11.80
CA ARG A 88 7.83 -5.55 -11.86
C ARG A 88 7.52 -5.00 -10.48
N ILE A 89 7.10 -5.85 -9.54
CA ILE A 89 6.84 -5.44 -8.15
C ILE A 89 8.13 -4.95 -7.49
N ASP A 90 9.23 -5.68 -7.65
CA ASP A 90 10.53 -5.32 -7.07
C ASP A 90 11.03 -3.97 -7.55
N ALA A 91 10.85 -3.66 -8.85
CA ALA A 91 11.18 -2.35 -9.40
C ALA A 91 10.41 -1.22 -8.70
N HIS A 92 9.11 -1.40 -8.47
CA HIS A 92 8.30 -0.41 -7.76
C HIS A 92 8.75 -0.22 -6.29
N LEU A 93 9.09 -1.31 -5.59
CA LEU A 93 9.58 -1.24 -4.21
C LEU A 93 10.92 -0.51 -4.10
N VAL A 94 11.81 -0.68 -5.08
CA VAL A 94 13.07 0.08 -5.15
C VAL A 94 12.80 1.58 -5.30
N VAL A 95 11.94 1.97 -6.25
CA VAL A 95 11.61 3.40 -6.46
C VAL A 95 10.92 4.02 -5.25
N LEU A 96 10.01 3.29 -4.58
CA LEU A 96 9.39 3.74 -3.34
C LEU A 96 10.43 4.00 -2.25
N ARG A 97 11.41 3.11 -2.10
CA ARG A 97 12.49 3.25 -1.11
C ARG A 97 13.38 4.45 -1.42
N GLU A 98 13.79 4.62 -2.67
CA GLU A 98 14.59 5.77 -3.11
C GLU A 98 13.85 7.09 -2.89
N SER A 99 12.57 7.14 -3.27
CA SER A 99 11.72 8.32 -3.06
C SER A 99 11.53 8.65 -1.58
N LEU A 100 11.45 7.64 -0.71
CA LEU A 100 11.41 7.84 0.75
C LEU A 100 12.73 8.41 1.30
N VAL A 101 13.88 7.94 0.79
CA VAL A 101 15.19 8.49 1.17
C VAL A 101 15.28 9.96 0.80
N ASP A 102 14.81 10.30 -0.41
CA ASP A 102 14.77 11.69 -0.91
C ASP A 102 13.62 12.51 -0.30
N GLN A 103 12.71 11.87 0.44
CA GLN A 103 11.47 12.43 0.98
C GLN A 103 10.59 13.11 -0.09
N ASP A 104 10.65 12.61 -1.32
CA ASP A 104 9.80 13.07 -2.41
C ASP A 104 8.41 12.43 -2.30
N LEU A 105 7.54 13.08 -1.52
CA LEU A 105 6.16 12.64 -1.31
C LEU A 105 5.37 12.53 -2.62
N GLY A 106 5.64 13.40 -3.60
CA GLY A 106 4.98 13.35 -4.90
C GLY A 106 5.36 12.10 -5.69
N ALA A 107 6.65 11.75 -5.68
CA ALA A 107 7.14 10.51 -6.28
C ALA A 107 6.59 9.28 -5.55
N ILE A 108 6.54 9.29 -4.21
CA ILE A 108 5.96 8.19 -3.42
C ILE A 108 4.49 7.95 -3.82
N ALA A 109 3.66 8.99 -3.87
CA ALA A 109 2.25 8.87 -4.24
C ALA A 109 2.08 8.36 -5.69
N GLY A 110 2.87 8.91 -6.62
CA GLY A 110 2.86 8.50 -8.03
C GLY A 110 3.25 7.04 -8.21
N GLU A 111 4.25 6.59 -7.47
CA GLU A 111 4.78 5.23 -7.55
C GLU A 111 3.85 4.21 -6.89
N ALA A 112 3.28 4.54 -5.72
CA ALA A 112 2.26 3.70 -5.09
C ALA A 112 1.03 3.51 -6.01
N ALA A 113 0.59 4.56 -6.69
CA ALA A 113 -0.49 4.46 -7.67
C ALA A 113 -0.10 3.62 -8.91
N SER A 114 1.16 3.66 -9.34
CA SER A 114 1.68 2.79 -10.41
C SER A 114 1.72 1.33 -9.99
N LEU A 115 2.16 1.06 -8.76
CA LEU A 115 2.19 -0.29 -8.20
C LEU A 115 0.79 -0.89 -8.12
N LEU A 116 -0.24 -0.15 -7.68
CA LEU A 116 -1.62 -0.62 -7.71
C LEU A 116 -2.06 -1.05 -9.12
N ARG A 117 -1.77 -0.24 -10.14
CA ARG A 117 -2.08 -0.60 -11.54
C ARG A 117 -1.32 -1.83 -12.03
N THR A 118 -0.13 -2.10 -11.49
CA THR A 118 0.63 -3.31 -11.78
C THR A 118 -0.02 -4.52 -11.14
N LEU A 119 -0.48 -4.41 -9.89
CA LEU A 119 -1.17 -5.50 -9.17
C LEU A 119 -2.49 -5.88 -9.86
N ASP A 120 -3.29 -4.90 -10.31
CA ASP A 120 -4.53 -5.14 -11.08
C ASP A 120 -4.32 -6.00 -12.34
N ARG A 121 -3.09 -6.04 -12.88
CA ARG A 121 -2.73 -6.82 -14.08
C ARG A 121 -2.09 -8.18 -13.76
N VAL A 122 -1.75 -8.42 -12.50
CA VAL A 122 -1.17 -9.69 -12.03
C VAL A 122 -2.26 -10.60 -11.47
N ASP A 123 -3.35 -10.03 -10.97
CA ASP A 123 -4.55 -10.75 -10.49
C ASP A 123 -5.56 -11.13 -11.59
N GLY A 124 -5.35 -10.70 -12.84
CA GLY A 124 -6.22 -10.98 -14.00
C GLY A 124 -5.58 -11.88 -15.04
#